data_AF-A0A2I0BSZ8-F1
#
_entry.id   AF-A0A2I0BSZ8-F1
#
_cell.length_a   1.000
_cell.length_b   1.000
_cell.length_c   1.000
_cell.angle_alpha   90.00
_cell.angle_beta   90.00
_cell.angle_gamma   90.00
#
_symmetry.space_group_name_H-M   'P 1'
#
loop_
_entity.id
_entity.type
_entity.pdbx_description
1 polymer ?
#
loop_
_entity_poly.entity_id
_entity_poly.type
_entity_poly.pdbx_seq_one_letter_code
_entity_poly.pdbx_strand_id
1 'polypeptide(L)'
;METFNHIDIKKYTREDLLYLRNTNNVLFKMFQKQVDEIACLSSKEQKLCGTLTSINNIINENYTIYCLIHTDGLIGFIKIGEKNLYLYDKIKLHYGKCTCVLDFYILEKFQKRGLGIKIFNFMLKDNDISAFCLCYDNPSYKLQNFLKKYFSPCVLIKQPNHFVIFSNYFKNVSIKKVYERISN
;
A
#
# COMPACT_ATOMS: atom_id res chain seq x y z
N MET A 1 25.30 7.08 -16.94
CA MET A 1 23.93 6.58 -16.71
C MET A 1 24.07 5.21 -16.09
N GLU A 2 23.93 5.07 -14.77
CA GLU A 2 23.94 3.76 -14.13
C GLU A 2 22.72 2.96 -14.62
N THR A 3 22.98 1.89 -15.36
CA THR A 3 21.97 0.94 -15.80
C THR A 3 21.51 0.13 -14.60
N PHE A 4 20.28 0.36 -14.13
CA PHE A 4 19.62 -0.40 -13.04
C PHE A 4 19.23 -1.82 -13.47
N ASN A 5 20.20 -2.61 -13.94
CA ASN A 5 19.95 -3.90 -14.59
C ASN A 5 19.56 -5.04 -13.65
N HIS A 6 19.41 -4.81 -12.34
CA HIS A 6 19.04 -5.86 -11.38
C HIS A 6 18.07 -5.33 -10.32
N ILE A 7 16.83 -5.04 -10.74
CA ILE A 7 15.74 -4.70 -9.82
C ILE A 7 14.63 -5.73 -9.92
N ASP A 8 14.49 -6.50 -8.85
CA ASP A 8 13.46 -7.52 -8.69
C ASP A 8 12.33 -7.01 -7.80
N ILE A 9 11.12 -7.53 -8.06
CA ILE A 9 9.96 -7.32 -7.19
C ILE A 9 9.54 -8.68 -6.66
N LYS A 10 9.46 -8.80 -5.34
CA LYS A 10 8.98 -10.01 -4.66
C LYS A 10 7.74 -9.71 -3.83
N LYS A 11 6.73 -10.56 -3.94
CA LYS A 11 5.51 -10.53 -3.12
C LYS A 11 5.70 -11.45 -1.92
N TYR A 12 5.21 -11.01 -0.76
CA TYR A 12 5.12 -11.83 0.44
C TYR A 12 3.73 -11.68 1.07
N THR A 13 2.99 -12.78 1.09
CA THR A 13 1.73 -12.94 1.80
C THR A 13 1.96 -13.47 3.21
N ARG A 14 0.91 -13.54 4.03
CA ARG A 14 0.95 -14.20 5.34
C ARG A 14 1.47 -15.65 5.22
N GLU A 15 0.97 -16.42 4.26
CA GLU A 15 1.36 -17.82 4.03
C GLU A 15 2.86 -17.92 3.73
N ASP A 16 3.36 -17.08 2.82
CA ASP A 16 4.79 -17.07 2.44
C ASP A 16 5.70 -16.77 3.62
N LEU A 17 5.30 -15.81 4.47
CA LEU A 17 6.08 -15.41 5.64
C LEU A 17 6.07 -16.48 6.73
N LEU A 18 4.93 -17.13 6.95
CA LEU A 18 4.82 -18.26 7.89
C LEU A 18 5.65 -19.46 7.40
N TYR A 19 5.57 -19.75 6.11
CA TYR A 19 6.38 -20.80 5.49
C TYR A 19 7.88 -20.51 5.62
N LEU A 20 8.31 -19.29 5.29
CA LEU A 20 9.71 -18.86 5.42
C LEU A 20 10.20 -18.95 6.87
N ARG A 21 9.36 -18.53 7.84
CA ARG A 21 9.68 -18.62 9.27
C ARG A 21 9.90 -20.06 9.72
N ASN A 22 9.06 -20.98 9.25
CA ASN A 22 9.10 -22.38 9.66
C ASN A 22 10.21 -23.16 8.94
N THR A 23 10.51 -22.85 7.69
CA THR A 23 11.48 -23.59 6.86
C THR A 23 12.90 -23.04 6.97
N ASN A 24 13.06 -21.71 7.04
CA ASN A 24 14.38 -21.07 7.12
C ASN A 24 14.32 -19.84 8.03
N ASN A 25 14.33 -20.10 9.34
CA ASN A 25 14.26 -19.06 10.36
C ASN A 25 15.43 -18.05 10.30
N VAL A 26 16.60 -18.46 9.81
CA VAL A 26 17.74 -17.55 9.62
C VAL A 26 17.42 -16.52 8.54
N LEU A 27 16.98 -16.98 7.36
CA LEU A 27 16.58 -16.10 6.27
C LEU A 27 15.37 -15.24 6.64
N PHE A 28 14.39 -15.81 7.37
CA PHE A 28 13.26 -15.06 7.92
C PHE A 28 13.71 -13.89 8.79
N LYS A 29 14.61 -14.12 9.76
CA LYS A 29 15.13 -13.07 10.65
C LYS A 29 15.92 -12.01 9.89
N MET A 30 16.71 -12.41 8.89
CA MET A 30 17.43 -11.46 8.03
C MET A 30 16.45 -10.56 7.26
N PHE A 31 15.43 -11.15 6.65
CA PHE A 31 14.41 -10.41 5.91
C PHE A 31 13.60 -9.50 6.84
N GLN A 32 13.21 -9.99 8.02
CA GLN A 32 12.53 -9.19 9.03
C GLN A 32 13.35 -7.96 9.40
N LYS A 33 14.66 -8.12 9.65
CA LYS A 33 15.55 -7.00 9.95
C LYS A 33 15.58 -5.97 8.82
N GLN A 34 15.67 -6.40 7.56
CA GLN A 34 15.65 -5.49 6.42
C GLN A 34 14.33 -4.72 6.30
N VAL A 35 13.20 -5.39 6.53
CA VAL A 35 11.87 -4.75 6.52
C VAL A 35 11.74 -3.74 7.67
N ASP A 36 12.20 -4.08 8.87
CA ASP A 36 12.15 -3.20 10.03
C ASP A 36 13.03 -1.94 9.83
N GLU A 37 14.22 -2.09 9.23
CA GLU A 37 15.11 -0.99 8.88
C GLU A 37 14.44 -0.01 7.90
N ILE A 38 13.89 -0.51 6.80
CA ILE A 38 13.26 0.34 5.78
C ILE A 38 11.92 0.93 6.25
N ALA A 39 11.15 0.20 7.07
CA ALA A 39 9.92 0.70 7.68
C ALA A 39 10.19 1.82 8.70
N CYS A 40 11.29 1.73 9.44
CA CYS A 40 11.77 2.82 10.31
C CYS A 40 12.06 4.09 9.49
N LEU A 41 12.71 3.96 8.33
CA LEU A 41 12.95 5.09 7.42
C LEU A 41 11.65 5.65 6.85
N SER A 42 10.70 4.80 6.44
CA SER A 42 9.36 5.22 6.02
C SER A 42 8.68 6.08 7.09
N SER A 43 8.73 5.63 8.33
CA SER A 43 8.05 6.28 9.47
C SER A 43 8.69 7.62 9.81
N LYS A 44 10.02 7.71 9.76
CA LYS A 44 10.75 8.98 9.93
C LYS A 44 10.39 9.99 8.85
N GLU A 45 10.31 9.57 7.58
CA GLU A 45 9.93 10.45 6.47
C GLU A 45 8.48 10.95 6.62
N GLN A 46 7.59 10.10 7.11
CA GLN A 46 6.19 10.43 7.38
C GLN A 46 5.96 11.14 8.73
N LYS A 47 7.01 11.37 9.52
CA LYS A 47 6.98 11.99 10.86
C LYS A 47 6.04 11.27 11.84
N LEU A 48 6.06 9.94 11.82
CA LEU A 48 5.25 9.09 12.70
C LEU A 48 6.03 8.74 13.99
N CYS A 49 5.31 8.60 15.10
CA CYS A 49 5.89 8.20 16.39
C CYS A 49 6.29 6.72 16.46
N GLY A 50 5.81 5.89 15.54
CA GLY A 50 6.09 4.45 15.50
C GLY A 50 6.02 3.90 14.09
N THR A 51 6.44 2.64 13.90
CA THR A 51 6.44 2.00 12.59
C THR A 51 5.09 1.42 12.24
N LEU A 52 4.56 1.79 11.07
CA LEU A 52 3.32 1.20 10.54
C LEU A 52 3.53 -0.23 10.03
N THR A 53 4.75 -0.57 9.63
CA THR A 53 5.06 -1.82 8.93
C THR A 53 6.08 -2.63 9.72
N SER A 54 5.75 -3.90 9.94
CA SER A 54 6.62 -4.95 10.46
C SER A 54 6.11 -6.29 9.95
N ILE A 55 6.97 -7.32 9.92
CA ILE A 55 6.57 -8.67 9.50
C ILE A 55 5.44 -9.21 10.38
N ASN A 56 5.49 -8.95 11.69
CA ASN A 56 4.43 -9.37 12.62
C ASN A 56 3.09 -8.68 12.31
N ASN A 57 3.10 -7.38 11.99
CA ASN A 57 1.88 -6.68 11.57
C ASN A 57 1.29 -7.30 10.30
N ILE A 58 2.13 -7.61 9.32
CA ILE A 58 1.69 -8.21 8.05
C ILE A 58 1.06 -9.58 8.28
N ILE A 59 1.71 -10.43 9.09
CA ILE A 59 1.16 -11.75 9.43
C ILE A 59 -0.16 -11.60 10.18
N ASN A 60 -0.19 -10.85 11.30
CA ASN A 60 -1.33 -10.78 12.19
C ASN A 60 -2.59 -10.23 11.50
N GLU A 61 -2.41 -9.19 10.68
CA GLU A 61 -3.51 -8.51 9.99
C GLU A 61 -3.83 -9.10 8.61
N ASN A 62 -3.10 -10.13 8.18
CA ASN A 62 -3.20 -10.74 6.86
C ASN A 62 -3.03 -9.72 5.71
N TYR A 63 -2.02 -8.86 5.83
CA TYR A 63 -1.62 -7.95 4.77
C TYR A 63 -0.69 -8.64 3.77
N THR A 64 -0.48 -7.97 2.64
CA THR A 64 0.51 -8.37 1.64
C THR A 64 1.53 -7.25 1.47
N ILE A 65 2.81 -7.60 1.42
CA ILE A 65 3.89 -6.67 1.10
C ILE A 65 4.53 -7.04 -0.22
N TYR A 66 4.74 -6.05 -1.09
CA TYR A 66 5.58 -6.17 -2.26
C TYR A 66 6.88 -5.45 -1.96
N CYS A 67 8.00 -6.09 -2.24
CA CYS A 67 9.34 -5.64 -1.92
C CYS A 67 10.12 -5.39 -3.20
N LEU A 68 10.75 -4.22 -3.29
CA LEU A 68 11.69 -3.87 -4.35
C LEU A 68 13.10 -4.22 -3.89
N ILE A 69 13.76 -5.13 -4.60
CA ILE A 69 15.08 -5.66 -4.23
C ILE A 69 16.09 -5.23 -5.28
N HIS A 70 17.20 -4.65 -4.81
CA HIS A 70 18.39 -4.32 -5.57
C HIS A 70 19.53 -5.26 -5.16
N THR A 71 20.68 -5.18 -5.83
CA THR A 71 21.90 -5.94 -5.45
C THR A 71 22.27 -5.77 -3.98
N ASP A 72 21.99 -4.59 -3.42
CA ASP A 72 22.32 -4.22 -2.04
C ASP A 72 21.23 -4.60 -1.02
N GLY A 73 20.17 -5.29 -1.46
CA GLY A 73 19.05 -5.73 -0.63
C GLY A 73 17.75 -4.96 -0.87
N LEU A 74 16.89 -4.91 0.16
CA LEU A 74 15.58 -4.28 0.10
C LEU A 74 15.70 -2.75 0.00
N ILE A 75 15.16 -2.17 -1.07
CA ILE A 75 15.25 -0.73 -1.35
C ILE A 75 13.92 0.01 -1.36
N GLY A 76 12.81 -0.73 -1.25
CA GLY A 76 11.47 -0.15 -1.18
C GLY A 76 10.42 -1.21 -0.97
N PHE A 77 9.21 -0.78 -0.61
CA PHE A 77 8.08 -1.66 -0.47
C PHE A 77 6.75 -0.92 -0.68
N ILE A 78 5.71 -1.67 -1.01
CA ILE A 78 4.31 -1.25 -0.90
C ILE A 78 3.55 -2.31 -0.11
N LYS A 79 2.83 -1.88 0.93
CA LYS A 79 2.00 -2.73 1.77
C LYS A 79 0.53 -2.47 1.46
N ILE A 80 -0.21 -3.53 1.17
CA ILE A 80 -1.65 -3.48 0.93
C ILE A 80 -2.40 -4.42 1.87
N GLY A 81 -3.67 -4.13 2.11
CA GLY A 81 -4.53 -4.98 2.91
C GLY A 81 -5.99 -4.57 2.82
N GLU A 82 -6.88 -5.42 3.29
CA GLU A 82 -8.30 -5.11 3.33
C GLU A 82 -8.68 -4.45 4.66
N LYS A 83 -9.53 -3.43 4.60
CA LYS A 83 -10.09 -2.75 5.78
C LYS A 83 -11.60 -2.60 5.62
N ASN A 84 -12.33 -2.77 6.71
CA ASN A 84 -13.74 -2.41 6.77
C ASN A 84 -13.85 -0.90 6.98
N LEU A 85 -14.30 -0.18 5.95
CA LEU A 85 -14.32 1.28 5.95
C LEU A 85 -15.73 1.82 5.77
N TYR A 86 -15.97 2.97 6.39
CA TYR A 86 -17.08 3.86 6.10
C TYR A 86 -16.59 4.95 5.15
N LEU A 87 -17.17 5.03 3.94
CA LEU A 87 -16.76 5.97 2.90
C LEU A 87 -17.97 6.76 2.41
N TYR A 88 -17.79 8.06 2.20
CA TYR A 88 -18.81 8.94 1.66
C TYR A 88 -18.70 9.08 0.14
N ASP A 89 -19.77 8.75 -0.56
CA ASP A 89 -20.05 9.22 -1.92
C ASP A 89 -20.91 10.49 -1.84
N LYS A 90 -20.25 11.65 -1.84
CA LYS A 90 -20.87 12.95 -1.58
C LYS A 90 -21.54 12.95 -0.20
N ILE A 91 -22.87 12.77 -0.15
CA ILE A 91 -23.68 12.73 1.08
C ILE A 91 -24.04 11.29 1.50
N LYS A 92 -23.82 10.30 0.63
CA LYS A 92 -24.23 8.91 0.87
C LYS A 92 -23.12 8.14 1.57
N LEU A 93 -23.44 7.49 2.68
CA LEU A 93 -22.50 6.65 3.42
C LEU A 93 -22.56 5.20 2.94
N HIS A 94 -21.40 4.66 2.60
CA HIS A 94 -21.18 3.26 2.23
C HIS A 94 -20.31 2.57 3.28
N TYR A 95 -20.56 1.28 3.53
CA TYR A 95 -19.75 0.45 4.41
C TYR A 95 -19.38 -0.83 3.70
N GLY A 96 -18.10 -1.18 3.75
CA GLY A 96 -17.67 -2.49 3.29
C GLY A 96 -16.17 -2.68 3.37
N LYS A 97 -15.79 -3.88 2.96
CA LYS A 97 -14.40 -4.30 2.87
C LYS A 97 -13.76 -3.66 1.64
N CYS A 98 -12.71 -2.88 1.85
CA CYS A 98 -12.02 -2.10 0.83
C CYS A 98 -10.54 -2.49 0.78
N THR A 99 -10.00 -2.67 -0.42
CA THR A 99 -8.55 -2.87 -0.61
C THR A 99 -7.83 -1.54 -0.44
N CYS A 100 -6.84 -1.52 0.43
CA CYS A 100 -6.16 -0.30 0.85
C CYS A 100 -4.66 -0.38 0.61
N VAL A 101 -4.06 0.73 0.19
CA VAL A 101 -2.61 0.97 0.33
C VAL A 101 -2.37 1.51 1.74
N LEU A 102 -1.61 0.78 2.54
CA LEU A 102 -1.44 1.01 3.97
C LEU A 102 -0.08 1.63 4.32
N ASP A 103 0.95 1.36 3.52
CA ASP A 103 2.26 1.99 3.64
C ASP A 103 3.00 1.85 2.31
N PHE A 104 3.78 2.86 1.94
CA PHE A 104 4.50 2.89 0.67
C PHE A 104 5.75 3.75 0.78
N TYR A 105 6.90 3.13 0.51
CA TYR A 105 8.17 3.80 0.66
C TYR A 105 9.23 3.24 -0.28
N ILE A 106 10.03 4.13 -0.85
CA ILE A 106 11.24 3.83 -1.60
C ILE A 106 12.36 4.61 -0.92
N LEU A 107 13.51 3.99 -0.67
CA LEU A 107 14.70 4.65 -0.13
C LEU A 107 15.01 5.94 -0.90
N GLU A 108 15.34 7.00 -0.18
CA GLU A 108 15.50 8.35 -0.74
C GLU A 108 16.45 8.40 -1.95
N LYS A 109 17.61 7.72 -1.85
CA LYS A 109 18.60 7.64 -2.95
C LYS A 109 18.07 7.01 -4.23
N PHE A 110 16.97 6.25 -4.16
CA PHE A 110 16.31 5.57 -5.27
C PHE A 110 14.99 6.24 -5.70
N GLN A 111 14.54 7.31 -5.02
CA GLN A 111 13.33 8.05 -5.38
C GLN A 111 13.49 8.79 -6.71
N LYS A 112 12.36 9.15 -7.34
CA LYS A 112 12.28 9.89 -8.63
C LYS A 112 12.89 9.17 -9.85
N ARG A 113 13.22 7.87 -9.74
CA ARG A 113 13.76 7.02 -10.82
C ARG A 113 12.73 6.09 -11.47
N GLY A 114 11.43 6.35 -11.28
CA GLY A 114 10.35 5.49 -11.81
C GLY A 114 10.10 4.19 -11.03
N LEU A 115 10.90 3.88 -10.01
CA LEU A 115 10.76 2.65 -9.23
C LEU A 115 9.44 2.55 -8.44
N GLY A 116 8.97 3.70 -7.94
CA GLY A 116 7.68 3.76 -7.26
C GLY A 116 6.52 3.35 -8.16
N ILE A 117 6.49 3.80 -9.43
CA ILE A 117 5.42 3.41 -10.36
C ILE A 117 5.61 1.97 -10.85
N LYS A 118 6.85 1.49 -10.95
CA LYS A 118 7.15 0.09 -11.29
C LYS A 118 6.53 -0.87 -10.27
N ILE A 119 6.81 -0.68 -8.98
CA ILE A 119 6.25 -1.55 -7.93
C ILE A 119 4.74 -1.38 -7.76
N PHE A 120 4.24 -0.15 -7.91
CA PHE A 120 2.81 0.13 -7.82
C PHE A 120 2.03 -0.59 -8.93
N ASN A 121 2.49 -0.52 -10.19
CA ASN A 121 1.86 -1.21 -11.31
C ASN A 121 1.97 -2.74 -11.20
N PHE A 122 3.07 -3.26 -10.65
CA PHE A 122 3.19 -4.69 -10.35
C PHE A 122 2.11 -5.13 -9.35
N MET A 123 1.94 -4.39 -8.26
CA MET A 123 0.90 -4.63 -7.26
C MET A 123 -0.51 -4.56 -7.89
N LEU A 124 -0.81 -3.55 -8.71
CA LEU A 124 -2.11 -3.45 -9.40
C LEU A 124 -2.39 -4.66 -10.29
N LYS A 125 -1.40 -5.06 -11.11
CA LYS A 125 -1.53 -6.19 -12.04
C LYS A 125 -1.71 -7.52 -11.31
N ASP A 126 -0.95 -7.74 -10.24
CA ASP A 126 -1.02 -8.98 -9.44
C ASP A 126 -2.39 -9.15 -8.74
N ASN A 127 -3.05 -8.05 -8.40
CA ASN A 127 -4.36 -8.05 -7.72
C ASN A 127 -5.54 -7.82 -8.66
N ASP A 128 -5.30 -7.76 -9.98
CA ASP A 128 -6.29 -7.42 -11.00
C ASP A 128 -7.19 -6.22 -10.62
N ILE A 129 -6.55 -5.16 -10.08
CA ILE A 129 -7.25 -4.01 -9.52
C ILE A 129 -6.74 -2.71 -10.14
N SER A 130 -7.66 -1.76 -10.35
CA SER A 130 -7.30 -0.40 -10.77
C SER A 130 -6.91 0.46 -9.58
N ALA A 131 -6.00 1.42 -9.78
CA ALA A 131 -5.65 2.42 -8.78
C ALA A 131 -6.87 3.23 -8.28
N PHE A 132 -7.91 3.33 -9.11
CA PHE A 132 -9.17 4.00 -8.80
C PHE A 132 -10.07 3.19 -7.87
N CYS A 133 -9.80 1.90 -7.69
CA CYS A 133 -10.52 0.99 -6.79
C CYS A 133 -9.84 0.85 -5.41
N LEU A 134 -8.75 1.58 -5.18
CA LEU A 134 -8.00 1.52 -3.92
C LEU A 134 -8.37 2.67 -3.00
N CYS A 135 -8.38 2.37 -1.70
CA CYS A 135 -8.33 3.36 -0.64
C CYS A 135 -6.88 3.60 -0.23
N TYR A 136 -6.52 4.84 0.11
CA TYR A 136 -5.17 5.20 0.55
C TYR A 136 -5.24 5.65 2.01
N ASP A 137 -4.55 4.93 2.90
CA ASP A 137 -4.54 5.24 4.33
C ASP A 137 -3.65 6.45 4.62
N ASN A 138 -4.25 7.56 5.03
CA ASN A 138 -3.60 8.82 5.39
C ASN A 138 -2.37 9.18 4.52
N PRO A 139 -2.51 9.24 3.18
CA PRO A 139 -1.36 9.31 2.28
C PRO A 139 -0.57 10.60 2.47
N SER A 140 0.75 10.46 2.56
CA SER A 140 1.67 11.61 2.63
C SER A 140 1.53 12.53 1.41
N TYR A 141 1.97 13.78 1.53
CA TYR A 141 1.96 14.73 0.41
C TYR A 141 2.74 14.19 -0.82
N LYS A 142 3.83 13.46 -0.58
CA LYS A 142 4.59 12.79 -1.64
C LYS A 142 3.75 11.73 -2.36
N LEU A 143 3.04 10.87 -1.61
CA LEU A 143 2.16 9.86 -2.20
C LEU A 143 0.99 10.51 -2.95
N GLN A 144 0.36 11.55 -2.41
CA GLN A 144 -0.71 12.27 -3.12
C GLN A 144 -0.21 12.85 -4.46
N ASN A 145 0.99 13.44 -4.49
CA ASN A 145 1.58 13.96 -5.73
C ASN A 145 1.97 12.85 -6.69
N PHE A 146 2.46 11.72 -6.19
CA PHE A 146 2.70 10.52 -7.00
C PHE A 146 1.41 10.05 -7.67
N LEU A 147 0.31 9.94 -6.91
CA LEU A 147 -0.99 9.51 -7.43
C LEU A 147 -1.53 10.47 -8.47
N LYS A 148 -1.49 11.78 -8.21
CA LYS A 148 -1.88 12.81 -9.19
C LYS A 148 -1.05 12.73 -10.46
N LYS A 149 0.27 12.52 -10.36
CA LYS A 149 1.15 12.44 -11.53
C LYS A 149 0.81 11.27 -12.44
N TYR A 150 0.60 10.08 -11.89
CA TYR A 150 0.47 8.85 -12.68
C TYR A 150 -0.97 8.45 -12.99
N PHE A 151 -1.96 8.94 -12.23
CA PHE A 151 -3.36 8.54 -12.36
C PHE A 151 -4.30 9.75 -12.59
N SER A 152 -3.77 10.85 -13.11
CA SER A 152 -4.58 11.97 -13.64
C SER A 152 -5.49 11.52 -14.79
N PRO A 153 -6.64 12.22 -15.04
CA PRO A 153 -7.10 13.46 -14.40
C PRO A 153 -7.95 13.25 -13.13
N CYS A 154 -7.99 12.05 -12.56
CA CYS A 154 -8.89 11.77 -11.44
C CYS A 154 -8.48 12.52 -10.16
N VAL A 155 -9.44 13.21 -9.54
CA VAL A 155 -9.24 13.99 -8.32
C VAL A 155 -9.21 13.09 -7.09
N LEU A 156 -8.31 13.36 -6.14
CA LEU A 156 -8.26 12.72 -4.83
C LEU A 156 -9.24 13.39 -3.86
N ILE A 157 -10.01 12.59 -3.12
CA ILE A 157 -11.01 13.05 -2.14
C ILE A 157 -10.62 12.48 -0.77
N LYS A 158 -10.37 13.38 0.19
CA LYS A 158 -10.11 13.01 1.58
C LYS A 158 -11.42 12.71 2.30
N GLN A 159 -11.46 11.57 2.98
CA GLN A 159 -12.59 11.10 3.77
C GLN A 159 -12.39 11.49 5.25
N PRO A 160 -13.47 11.55 6.05
CA PRO A 160 -13.39 11.89 7.49
C PRO A 160 -12.53 10.91 8.31
N ASN A 161 -12.44 9.65 7.89
CA ASN A 161 -11.64 8.60 8.54
C ASN A 161 -10.15 8.62 8.12
N HIS A 162 -9.66 9.75 7.58
CA HIS A 162 -8.29 9.95 7.09
C HIS A 162 -7.89 9.15 5.84
N PHE A 163 -8.74 8.24 5.34
CA PHE A 163 -8.51 7.63 4.04
C PHE A 163 -8.72 8.65 2.92
N VAL A 164 -8.06 8.39 1.79
CA VAL A 164 -8.24 9.14 0.54
C VAL A 164 -8.66 8.15 -0.53
N ILE A 165 -9.60 8.55 -1.38
CA ILE A 165 -10.07 7.77 -2.54
C ILE A 165 -10.00 8.64 -3.79
N PHE A 166 -10.03 8.03 -4.97
CA PHE A 166 -10.27 8.78 -6.20
C PHE A 166 -11.75 9.12 -6.37
N SER A 167 -12.04 10.24 -7.03
CA SER A 167 -13.40 10.73 -7.32
C SER A 167 -14.28 9.76 -8.11
N ASN A 168 -13.69 8.82 -8.85
CA ASN A 168 -14.40 7.77 -9.57
C ASN A 168 -14.45 6.43 -8.81
N TYR A 169 -14.02 6.37 -7.54
CA TYR A 169 -13.97 5.13 -6.76
C TYR A 169 -15.29 4.35 -6.78
N PHE A 170 -16.42 5.01 -6.47
CA PHE A 170 -17.75 4.38 -6.46
C PHE A 170 -18.30 4.03 -7.85
N LYS A 171 -17.66 4.46 -8.94
CA LYS A 171 -17.99 3.98 -10.30
C LYS A 171 -17.31 2.65 -10.61
N ASN A 172 -16.20 2.35 -9.93
CA ASN A 172 -15.38 1.17 -10.17
C ASN A 172 -15.54 0.09 -9.10
N VAL A 173 -16.12 0.41 -7.94
CA VAL A 173 -16.28 -0.51 -6.82
C VAL A 173 -17.76 -0.58 -6.39
N SER A 174 -18.27 -1.81 -6.25
CA SER A 174 -19.60 -2.05 -5.70
C SER A 174 -19.50 -2.28 -4.18
N ILE A 175 -19.87 -1.28 -3.37
CA ILE A 175 -19.89 -1.36 -1.91
C ILE A 175 -21.33 -1.22 -1.40
N LYS A 176 -21.70 -2.06 -0.43
CA LYS A 176 -23.02 -2.03 0.21
C LYS A 176 -23.32 -0.64 0.80
N LYS A 177 -24.48 -0.09 0.48
CA LYS A 177 -25.02 1.11 1.13
C LYS A 177 -25.38 0.78 2.58
N VAL A 178 -25.07 1.67 3.53
CA VAL A 178 -25.38 1.43 4.95
C VAL A 178 -26.85 1.72 5.26
N TYR A 179 -27.47 2.67 4.53
CA TYR A 179 -28.88 3.02 4.71
C TYR A 179 -29.51 3.52 3.41
N GLU A 180 -30.45 2.75 2.85
CA GLU A 180 -31.70 3.35 2.35
C GLU A 180 -32.64 3.27 3.54
N ARG A 181 -32.74 4.36 4.32
CA ARG A 181 -33.91 4.52 5.18
C ARG A 181 -35.11 4.55 4.23
N ILE A 182 -35.95 3.52 4.30
CA ILE A 182 -37.30 3.53 3.75
C ILE A 182 -37.92 4.83 4.28
N SER A 183 -38.10 5.79 3.39
CA SER A 183 -38.95 6.93 3.65
C SER A 183 -40.37 6.36 3.60
N ASN A 184 -40.96 6.12 4.78
CA ASN A 184 -42.42 5.99 4.87
C ASN A 184 -43.05 7.34 4.56
#